data_AF-A0A2N5GNL4-F1
#
_entry.id   AF-A0A2N5GNL4-F1
#
_cell.length_a   1.000
_cell.length_b   1.000
_cell.length_c   1.000
_cell.angle_alpha   90.00
_cell.angle_beta   90.00
_cell.angle_gamma   90.00
#
_symmetry.space_group_name_H-M   'P 1'
#
loop_
_entity.id
_entity.type
_entity.pdbx_description
1 polymer ?
#
loop_
_entity_poly.entity_id
_entity_poly.type
_entity_poly.pdbx_seq_one_letter_code
_entity_poly.pdbx_strand_id
1 'polypeptide(L)'
;MLRAFLFLFTILSAAVSGMLFWQWEAYSEKIEQSEEIKEKALQHLTVESQSRELKISQTIEGLTDGKEYRISVPESIANWSCVTKEANPCQSTDDNPDTFLAKAGSITLEYSLPVDDGAASVFLDDWTIKFPGVAASSTKLDIVDSVRRNGSWIAGAPLKGQQKLEFIDYYAFEGEGEAFSLYWQAQPLAAIDQGGISYYREQTQQGAPLQLKSLAKIADFPHLSIVMTDQYPETMGKGLLITKKAEPIETVERKAAHIYFSQKFRTLSPEENGLIDLFAAAITQQQSSSAKGQAMLNELMAKLTDAQLNLFFSAVKEEPEVTTKNLDELLGAAKGMGTHFFTLNRVDSAAFVPLYFYDSRVIRAANKQVDGIEIIYQDGKKLFPFMEIMTEMGYEANALADQGELLLNKGSNSYRFFADRNIFIYNEQDYGLLENPLITIDNRVYIEQQWLETLFSFSIAENEQEISISELKE
;
A
#
# COMPACT_ATOMS: atom_id res chain seq x y z
N MET A 1 20.87 52.13 13.80
CA MET A 1 20.40 51.09 12.85
C MET A 1 20.75 49.68 13.29
N LEU A 2 22.03 49.34 13.54
CA LEU A 2 22.44 47.98 13.95
C LEU A 2 21.73 47.43 15.21
N ARG A 3 21.51 48.27 16.24
CA ARG A 3 20.83 47.85 17.48
C ARG A 3 19.34 47.56 17.29
N ALA A 4 18.66 48.32 16.42
CA ALA A 4 17.26 48.08 16.10
C ALA A 4 17.11 46.81 15.25
N PHE A 5 18.05 46.56 14.34
CA PHE A 5 18.11 45.34 13.55
C PHE A 5 18.34 44.09 14.42
N LEU A 6 19.28 44.15 15.37
CA LEU A 6 19.55 43.06 16.33
C LEU A 6 18.33 42.75 17.21
N PHE A 7 17.60 43.78 17.67
CA PHE A 7 16.36 43.61 18.44
C PHE A 7 15.24 42.98 17.61
N LEU A 8 15.07 43.42 16.36
CA LEU A 8 14.04 42.87 15.49
C LEU A 8 14.33 41.39 15.15
N PHE A 9 15.60 41.07 14.91
CA PHE A 9 16.05 39.71 14.62
C PHE A 9 15.84 38.76 15.80
N THR A 10 16.08 39.22 17.04
CA THR A 10 15.84 38.39 18.24
C THR A 10 14.36 38.10 18.45
N ILE A 11 13.48 39.08 18.23
CA ILE A 11 12.03 38.89 18.33
C ILE A 11 11.53 37.92 17.25
N LEU A 12 12.01 38.06 16.01
CA LEU A 12 11.61 37.16 14.91
C LEU A 12 12.07 35.72 15.16
N SER A 13 13.32 35.53 15.59
CA SER A 13 13.86 34.21 15.91
C SER A 13 13.11 33.56 17.08
N ALA A 14 12.70 34.32 18.09
CA ALA A 14 11.87 33.81 19.18
C ALA A 14 10.48 33.38 18.70
N ALA A 15 9.85 34.15 17.81
CA ALA A 15 8.55 33.81 17.24
C ALA A 15 8.62 32.55 16.35
N VAL A 16 9.64 32.43 15.50
CA VAL A 16 9.84 31.24 14.64
C VAL A 16 10.16 30.02 15.49
N SER A 17 11.00 30.15 16.52
CA SER A 17 11.30 29.04 17.44
C SER A 17 10.06 28.60 18.23
N GLY A 18 9.22 29.54 18.66
CA GLY A 18 7.94 29.25 19.30
C GLY A 18 6.97 28.52 18.37
N MET A 19 6.86 28.94 17.10
CA MET A 19 6.04 28.25 16.11
C MET A 19 6.58 26.86 15.77
N LEU A 20 7.89 26.70 15.63
CA LEU A 20 8.53 25.40 15.39
C LEU A 20 8.34 24.46 16.59
N PHE A 21 8.41 24.97 17.82
CA PHE A 21 8.12 24.19 19.01
C PHE A 21 6.67 23.72 19.04
N TRP A 22 5.73 24.61 18.71
CA TRP A 22 4.30 24.27 18.64
C TRP A 22 3.98 23.28 17.51
N GLN A 23 4.64 23.44 16.36
CA GLN A 23 4.56 22.48 15.25
C GLN A 23 5.18 21.14 15.64
N TRP A 24 6.30 21.14 16.38
CA TRP A 24 6.94 19.93 16.88
C TRP A 24 6.09 19.21 17.92
N GLU A 25 5.45 19.93 18.84
CA GLU A 25 4.54 19.36 19.85
C GLU A 25 3.30 18.72 19.18
N ALA A 26 2.65 19.43 18.27
CA ALA A 26 1.52 18.90 17.49
C ALA A 26 1.91 17.75 16.54
N TYR A 27 3.17 17.69 16.10
CA TYR A 27 3.70 16.59 15.30
C TYR A 27 4.13 15.40 16.17
N SER A 28 4.67 15.65 17.36
CA SER A 28 5.08 14.61 18.32
C SER A 28 3.87 13.87 18.88
N GLU A 29 2.78 14.59 19.17
CA GLU A 29 1.49 13.99 19.57
C GLU A 29 0.90 13.09 18.46
N LYS A 30 1.22 13.36 17.19
CA LYS A 30 0.86 12.50 16.05
C LYS A 30 1.82 11.32 15.86
N ILE A 31 3.10 11.47 16.20
CA ILE A 31 4.09 10.37 16.12
C ILE A 31 3.86 9.36 17.26
N GLU A 32 3.54 9.80 18.47
CA GLU A 32 3.25 8.88 19.58
C GLU A 32 2.04 7.97 19.29
N GLN A 33 1.11 8.39 18.41
CA GLN A 33 0.02 7.53 17.93
C GLN A 33 0.43 6.44 16.92
N SER A 34 1.65 6.48 16.38
CA SER A 34 2.07 5.57 15.29
C SER A 34 2.68 4.23 15.77
N GLU A 35 2.99 4.08 17.06
CA GLU A 35 3.45 2.82 17.66
C GLU A 35 2.82 2.50 19.03
N GLU A 36 1.64 3.05 19.36
CA GLU A 36 0.89 2.51 20.50
C GLU A 36 0.45 1.08 20.18
N ILE A 37 0.87 0.13 21.01
CA ILE A 37 0.38 -1.25 20.99
C ILE A 37 -1.14 -1.20 21.13
N LYS A 38 -1.84 -1.35 20.00
CA LYS A 38 -3.30 -1.36 19.99
C LYS A 38 -3.79 -2.53 20.83
N GLU A 39 -4.69 -2.22 21.74
CA GLU A 39 -5.32 -3.21 22.58
C GLU A 39 -6.22 -4.11 21.73
N LYS A 40 -6.14 -5.43 21.91
CA LYS A 40 -6.95 -6.38 21.13
C LYS A 40 -8.28 -6.62 21.83
N ALA A 41 -9.38 -6.45 21.10
CA ALA A 41 -10.73 -6.64 21.62
C ALA A 41 -11.56 -7.58 20.75
N LEU A 42 -12.68 -8.08 21.29
CA LEU A 42 -13.72 -8.80 20.54
C LEU A 42 -14.88 -7.85 20.32
N GLN A 43 -15.47 -7.87 19.13
CA GLN A 43 -16.62 -7.06 18.79
C GLN A 43 -17.85 -7.93 18.54
N HIS A 44 -18.95 -7.59 19.19
CA HIS A 44 -20.26 -8.19 18.95
C HIS A 44 -21.26 -7.10 18.54
N LEU A 45 -21.83 -7.27 17.35
CA LEU A 45 -22.86 -6.42 16.79
C LEU A 45 -24.20 -7.19 16.79
N THR A 46 -25.26 -6.54 17.25
CA THR A 46 -26.63 -7.01 17.08
C THR A 46 -27.41 -5.97 16.31
N VAL A 47 -28.07 -6.39 15.22
CA VAL A 47 -28.88 -5.52 14.36
C VAL A 47 -30.33 -5.98 14.42
N GLU A 48 -31.22 -5.08 14.85
CA GLU A 48 -32.66 -5.28 14.84
C GLU A 48 -33.31 -4.39 13.78
N SER A 49 -34.03 -5.03 12.86
CA SER A 49 -34.68 -4.36 11.73
C SER A 49 -36.03 -3.78 12.13
N GLN A 50 -36.21 -2.46 11.93
CA GLN A 50 -37.49 -1.74 12.09
C GLN A 50 -37.89 -1.02 10.81
N SER A 51 -39.16 -0.61 10.64
CA SER A 51 -39.66 -0.12 9.34
C SER A 51 -38.84 1.02 8.71
N ARG A 52 -38.23 1.90 9.50
CA ARG A 52 -37.48 3.07 9.01
C ARG A 52 -36.06 3.20 9.56
N GLU A 53 -35.63 2.24 10.37
CA GLU A 53 -34.31 2.26 10.97
C GLU A 53 -33.83 0.84 11.24
N LEU A 54 -32.51 0.70 11.36
CA LEU A 54 -31.88 -0.43 11.98
C LEU A 54 -31.44 0.03 13.37
N LYS A 55 -31.78 -0.74 14.40
CA LYS A 55 -31.24 -0.54 15.74
C LYS A 55 -30.03 -1.43 15.92
N ILE A 56 -28.93 -0.85 16.38
CA ILE A 56 -27.65 -1.53 16.50
C ILE A 56 -27.24 -1.46 17.96
N SER A 57 -26.86 -2.63 18.49
CA SER A 57 -26.12 -2.75 19.74
C SER A 57 -24.71 -3.23 19.40
N GLN A 58 -23.70 -2.48 19.79
CA GLN A 58 -22.29 -2.77 19.57
C GLN A 58 -21.59 -2.94 20.91
N THR A 59 -21.14 -4.14 21.21
CA THR A 59 -20.38 -4.45 22.41
C THR A 59 -18.93 -4.71 22.04
N ILE A 60 -18.02 -4.00 22.69
CA ILE A 60 -16.58 -4.27 22.63
C ILE A 60 -16.17 -4.92 23.95
N GLU A 61 -15.60 -6.12 23.88
CA GLU A 61 -15.14 -6.91 25.03
C GLU A 61 -13.62 -7.12 25.00
N GLY A 62 -13.03 -7.35 26.16
CA GLY A 62 -11.57 -7.52 26.30
C GLY A 62 -10.81 -6.22 26.50
N LEU A 63 -11.53 -5.15 26.89
CA LEU A 63 -10.94 -3.87 27.27
C LEU A 63 -10.35 -3.94 28.69
N THR A 64 -9.37 -3.10 28.95
CA THR A 64 -8.72 -2.93 30.24
C THR A 64 -9.69 -2.26 31.21
N ASP A 65 -10.01 -2.95 32.29
CA ASP A 65 -10.98 -2.46 33.29
C ASP A 65 -10.49 -1.16 33.94
N GLY A 66 -11.38 -0.17 34.04
CA GLY A 66 -11.07 1.15 34.60
C GLY A 66 -10.27 2.08 33.69
N LYS A 67 -9.92 1.67 32.47
CA LYS A 67 -9.32 2.55 31.45
C LYS A 67 -10.41 3.30 30.68
N GLU A 68 -10.10 4.54 30.30
CA GLU A 68 -10.95 5.35 29.45
C GLU A 68 -10.65 5.13 27.97
N TYR A 69 -11.71 5.08 27.17
CA TYR A 69 -11.66 4.93 25.74
C TYR A 69 -12.43 6.04 25.07
N ARG A 70 -11.76 6.72 24.14
CA ARG A 70 -12.41 7.67 23.24
C ARG A 70 -13.10 6.91 22.12
N ILE A 71 -14.25 7.39 21.68
CA ILE A 71 -14.96 6.86 20.51
C ILE A 71 -14.88 7.82 19.32
N SER A 72 -15.05 7.28 18.12
CA SER A 72 -15.20 8.02 16.87
C SER A 72 -16.48 7.56 16.19
N VAL A 73 -17.45 8.46 16.11
CA VAL A 73 -18.79 8.19 15.57
C VAL A 73 -18.87 8.64 14.10
N PRO A 74 -19.16 7.72 13.16
CA PRO A 74 -19.47 8.07 11.77
C PRO A 74 -20.67 9.00 11.63
N GLU A 75 -20.67 9.87 10.61
CA GLU A 75 -21.76 10.82 10.34
C GLU A 75 -23.11 10.13 10.02
N SER A 76 -23.07 8.87 9.58
CA SER A 76 -24.26 8.06 9.26
C SER A 76 -25.05 7.62 10.50
N ILE A 77 -24.46 7.71 11.70
CA ILE A 77 -25.04 7.23 12.94
C ILE A 77 -25.83 8.34 13.65
N ALA A 78 -27.08 8.05 13.98
CA ALA A 78 -27.95 8.94 14.74
C ALA A 78 -28.38 8.31 16.07
N ASN A 79 -28.67 9.17 17.06
CA ASN A 79 -29.23 8.80 18.36
C ASN A 79 -28.43 7.71 19.09
N TRP A 80 -27.12 7.90 19.19
CA TRP A 80 -26.27 6.94 19.88
C TRP A 80 -26.25 7.20 21.40
N SER A 81 -26.03 6.15 22.18
CA SER A 81 -25.85 6.21 23.62
C SER A 81 -24.92 5.09 24.09
N CYS A 82 -24.21 5.32 25.19
CA CYS A 82 -23.40 4.29 25.83
C CYS A 82 -24.13 3.71 27.05
N VAL A 83 -24.25 2.39 27.08
CA VAL A 83 -24.89 1.64 28.15
C VAL A 83 -23.96 0.57 28.71
N THR A 84 -24.12 0.28 30.00
CA THR A 84 -23.48 -0.86 30.67
C THR A 84 -24.33 -2.13 30.47
N LYS A 85 -23.79 -3.31 30.82
CA LYS A 85 -24.56 -4.58 30.79
C LYS A 85 -25.86 -4.55 31.62
N GLU A 86 -25.97 -3.61 32.57
CA GLU A 86 -27.15 -3.39 33.42
C GLU A 86 -28.09 -2.29 32.87
N ALA A 87 -27.89 -1.85 31.62
CA ALA A 87 -28.62 -0.76 30.96
C ALA A 87 -28.51 0.63 31.64
N ASN A 88 -27.52 0.81 32.52
CA ASN A 88 -27.19 2.13 33.07
C ASN A 88 -26.25 2.89 32.12
N PRO A 89 -26.34 4.23 32.03
CA PRO A 89 -25.41 5.03 31.22
C PRO A 89 -23.95 4.77 31.59
N CYS A 90 -23.07 4.73 30.59
CA CYS A 90 -21.63 4.66 30.83
C CYS A 90 -21.13 5.88 31.60
N GLN A 91 -20.10 5.69 32.40
CA GLN A 91 -19.44 6.77 33.14
C GLN A 91 -18.23 7.27 32.34
N SER A 92 -17.95 8.58 32.44
CA SER A 92 -16.66 9.17 32.09
C SER A 92 -16.07 9.83 33.32
N THR A 93 -14.74 9.86 33.43
CA THR A 93 -14.02 10.64 34.44
C THR A 93 -13.51 11.98 33.90
N ASP A 94 -13.57 12.19 32.57
CA ASP A 94 -13.31 13.46 31.91
C ASP A 94 -14.61 14.22 31.54
N ASP A 95 -14.44 15.48 31.10
CA ASP A 95 -15.54 16.31 30.61
C ASP A 95 -15.90 16.02 29.13
N ASN A 96 -15.23 15.06 28.50
CA ASN A 96 -15.40 14.77 27.07
C ASN A 96 -16.61 13.84 26.86
N PRO A 97 -17.63 14.26 26.09
CA PRO A 97 -18.82 13.44 25.85
C PRO A 97 -18.56 12.15 25.06
N ASP A 98 -17.39 12.04 24.40
CA ASP A 98 -17.00 10.90 23.57
C ASP A 98 -16.00 9.97 24.28
N THR A 99 -15.80 10.12 25.59
CA THR A 99 -14.93 9.25 26.38
C THR A 99 -15.76 8.39 27.33
N PHE A 100 -15.43 7.10 27.44
CA PHE A 100 -16.13 6.17 28.32
C PHE A 100 -15.17 5.26 29.06
N LEU A 101 -15.47 5.02 30.34
CA LEU A 101 -14.74 4.09 31.18
C LEU A 101 -15.21 2.66 30.92
N ALA A 102 -14.27 1.76 30.60
CA ALA A 102 -14.57 0.35 30.46
C ALA A 102 -14.88 -0.26 31.85
N LYS A 103 -16.05 -0.89 31.97
CA LYS A 103 -16.52 -1.57 33.18
C LYS A 103 -16.67 -3.06 32.93
N ALA A 104 -16.06 -3.87 33.78
CA ALA A 104 -15.94 -5.31 33.59
C ALA A 104 -15.29 -5.66 32.23
N GLY A 105 -14.35 -4.83 31.79
CA GLY A 105 -13.62 -4.97 30.53
C GLY A 105 -14.49 -4.92 29.27
N SER A 106 -15.63 -4.22 29.31
CA SER A 106 -16.51 -4.04 28.15
C SER A 106 -17.16 -2.66 28.09
N ILE A 107 -17.50 -2.24 26.87
CA ILE A 107 -18.31 -1.06 26.58
C ILE A 107 -19.40 -1.48 25.60
N THR A 108 -20.65 -1.05 25.82
CA THR A 108 -21.77 -1.28 24.90
C THR A 108 -22.35 0.04 24.42
N LEU A 109 -22.52 0.17 23.11
CA LEU A 109 -23.07 1.34 22.44
C LEU A 109 -24.37 0.93 21.74
N GLU A 110 -25.41 1.72 21.91
CA GLU A 110 -26.68 1.54 21.21
C GLU A 110 -26.92 2.74 20.30
N TYR A 111 -27.28 2.50 19.04
CA TYR A 111 -27.53 3.55 18.07
C TYR A 111 -28.49 3.11 16.96
N SER A 112 -28.91 4.08 16.14
CA SER A 112 -29.83 3.86 15.03
C SER A 112 -29.23 4.30 13.70
N LEU A 113 -29.48 3.52 12.65
CA LEU A 113 -29.17 3.88 11.27
C LEU A 113 -30.49 4.07 10.51
N PRO A 114 -30.75 5.25 9.92
CA PRO A 114 -31.96 5.47 9.15
C PRO A 114 -31.94 4.61 7.88
N VAL A 115 -33.09 4.07 7.51
CA VAL A 115 -33.29 3.31 6.28
C VAL A 115 -34.58 3.77 5.63
N ASP A 116 -34.53 4.01 4.31
CA ASP A 116 -35.69 4.42 3.55
C ASP A 116 -36.82 3.38 3.62
N ASP A 117 -38.03 3.88 3.86
CA ASP A 117 -39.25 3.08 3.91
C ASP A 117 -39.51 2.47 2.52
N GLY A 118 -39.52 1.15 2.42
CA GLY A 118 -39.68 0.44 1.15
C GLY A 118 -38.43 0.41 0.25
N ALA A 119 -37.23 0.68 0.79
CA ALA A 119 -35.98 0.52 0.05
C ALA A 119 -35.90 -0.87 -0.63
N ALA A 120 -35.49 -0.90 -1.91
CA ALA A 120 -35.26 -2.16 -2.62
C ALA A 120 -33.97 -2.87 -2.16
N SER A 121 -33.00 -2.08 -1.68
CA SER A 121 -31.73 -2.54 -1.14
C SER A 121 -31.11 -1.50 -0.22
N VAL A 122 -30.24 -1.95 0.68
CA VAL A 122 -29.49 -1.13 1.64
C VAL A 122 -28.04 -1.60 1.64
N PHE A 123 -27.10 -0.65 1.57
CA PHE A 123 -25.67 -0.93 1.71
C PHE A 123 -25.12 -0.07 2.85
N LEU A 124 -24.41 -0.71 3.78
CA LEU A 124 -23.81 -0.08 4.94
C LEU A 124 -22.31 -0.36 4.90
N ASP A 125 -21.55 0.71 4.74
CA ASP A 125 -20.11 0.70 4.95
C ASP A 125 -19.76 1.74 6.02
N ASP A 126 -18.73 1.43 6.80
CA ASP A 126 -18.30 2.24 7.95
C ASP A 126 -19.43 2.65 8.92
N TRP A 127 -20.31 1.69 9.21
CA TRP A 127 -21.57 1.89 9.92
C TRP A 127 -21.50 1.64 11.44
N THR A 128 -20.30 1.46 11.97
CA THR A 128 -20.04 1.15 13.39
C THR A 128 -19.19 2.23 14.05
N ILE A 129 -19.39 2.45 15.35
CA ILE A 129 -18.59 3.38 16.14
C ILE A 129 -17.19 2.79 16.34
N LYS A 130 -16.13 3.56 16.11
CA LYS A 130 -14.73 3.11 16.22
C LYS A 130 -14.14 3.48 17.57
N PHE A 131 -13.16 2.71 18.02
CA PHE A 131 -12.39 2.93 19.24
C PHE A 131 -10.91 3.16 18.88
N PRO A 132 -10.47 4.42 18.69
CA PRO A 132 -9.05 4.71 18.50
C PRO A 132 -8.18 4.05 19.58
N GLY A 133 -7.07 3.41 19.18
CA GLY A 133 -6.18 2.67 20.08
C GLY A 133 -6.62 1.23 20.40
N VAL A 134 -7.79 0.80 19.92
CA VAL A 134 -8.27 -0.59 20.03
C VAL A 134 -8.33 -1.20 18.63
N ALA A 135 -7.90 -2.45 18.51
CA ALA A 135 -8.03 -3.26 17.30
C ALA A 135 -8.96 -4.43 17.57
N ALA A 136 -10.06 -4.52 16.84
CA ALA A 136 -10.93 -5.69 16.90
C ALA A 136 -10.19 -6.90 16.30
N SER A 137 -10.10 -7.97 17.08
CA SER A 137 -9.50 -9.24 16.67
C SER A 137 -10.50 -10.11 15.90
N SER A 138 -11.77 -10.06 16.28
CA SER A 138 -12.87 -10.64 15.52
C SER A 138 -14.15 -9.82 15.72
N THR A 139 -15.04 -9.93 14.74
CA THR A 139 -16.37 -9.33 14.77
C THR A 139 -17.42 -10.41 14.54
N LYS A 140 -18.36 -10.54 15.48
CA LYS A 140 -19.60 -11.30 15.34
C LYS A 140 -20.76 -10.35 15.06
N LEU A 141 -21.61 -10.69 14.11
CA LEU A 141 -22.84 -9.97 13.79
C LEU A 141 -24.05 -10.89 13.87
N ASP A 142 -25.00 -10.54 14.71
CA ASP A 142 -26.32 -11.16 14.78
C ASP A 142 -27.37 -10.20 14.21
N ILE A 143 -28.23 -10.67 13.31
CA ILE A 143 -29.32 -9.88 12.72
C ILE A 143 -30.64 -10.54 13.07
N VAL A 144 -31.54 -9.76 13.67
CA VAL A 144 -32.91 -10.13 13.99
C VAL A 144 -33.85 -9.29 13.13
N ASP A 145 -34.41 -9.91 12.10
CA ASP A 145 -35.24 -9.21 11.12
C ASP A 145 -36.72 -9.56 11.25
N SER A 146 -37.51 -8.62 11.77
CA SER A 146 -38.97 -8.78 11.91
C SER A 146 -39.77 -8.09 10.79
N VAL A 147 -39.15 -7.17 10.05
CA VAL A 147 -39.86 -6.28 9.09
C VAL A 147 -39.44 -6.54 7.64
N ARG A 148 -38.15 -6.71 7.37
CA ARG A 148 -37.55 -6.88 6.03
C ARG A 148 -37.42 -8.35 5.63
N ARG A 149 -38.40 -9.13 6.07
CA ARG A 149 -38.47 -10.59 5.88
C ARG A 149 -38.53 -10.96 4.40
N ASN A 150 -38.04 -12.15 4.08
CA ASN A 150 -37.92 -12.69 2.72
C ASN A 150 -36.88 -12.03 1.80
N GLY A 151 -36.22 -10.96 2.24
CA GLY A 151 -35.01 -10.46 1.59
C GLY A 151 -33.79 -11.34 1.88
N SER A 152 -32.61 -10.81 1.57
CA SER A 152 -31.35 -11.46 1.90
C SER A 152 -30.39 -10.46 2.51
N TRP A 153 -29.91 -10.77 3.71
CA TRP A 153 -28.77 -10.11 4.34
C TRP A 153 -27.49 -10.79 3.89
N ILE A 154 -26.51 -9.98 3.49
CA ILE A 154 -25.20 -10.40 3.05
C ILE A 154 -24.17 -9.53 3.76
N ALA A 155 -23.21 -10.15 4.42
CA ALA A 155 -22.11 -9.46 5.07
C ALA A 155 -20.80 -9.71 4.33
N GLY A 156 -19.82 -8.83 4.51
CA GLY A 156 -18.43 -9.07 4.11
C GLY A 156 -17.69 -10.12 4.97
N ALA A 157 -18.43 -11.03 5.60
CA ALA A 157 -17.93 -12.10 6.46
C ALA A 157 -18.73 -13.40 6.22
N PRO A 158 -18.15 -14.57 6.56
CA PRO A 158 -18.83 -15.85 6.42
C PRO A 158 -20.16 -15.90 7.18
N LEU A 159 -21.20 -16.40 6.51
CA LEU A 159 -22.48 -16.74 7.13
C LEU A 159 -22.32 -18.01 7.98
N LYS A 160 -22.48 -17.88 9.30
CA LYS A 160 -22.39 -19.01 10.25
C LYS A 160 -23.72 -19.70 10.46
N GLY A 161 -24.83 -18.98 10.34
CA GLY A 161 -26.16 -19.53 10.51
C GLY A 161 -27.26 -18.63 9.98
N GLN A 162 -28.30 -19.25 9.43
CA GLN A 162 -29.53 -18.59 9.01
C GLN A 162 -30.72 -19.44 9.44
N GLN A 163 -31.71 -18.82 10.07
CA GLN A 163 -32.94 -19.51 10.47
C GLN A 163 -34.16 -18.61 10.25
N LYS A 164 -35.15 -19.11 9.51
CA LYS A 164 -36.47 -18.49 9.41
C LYS A 164 -37.34 -19.00 10.53
N LEU A 165 -37.76 -18.12 11.43
CA LEU A 165 -38.69 -18.40 12.54
C LEU A 165 -40.08 -17.85 12.21
N GLU A 166 -41.05 -18.08 13.09
CA GLU A 166 -42.43 -17.67 12.85
C GLU A 166 -42.57 -16.15 12.65
N PHE A 167 -41.89 -15.36 13.48
CA PHE A 167 -42.01 -13.90 13.50
C PHE A 167 -40.77 -13.15 13.03
N ILE A 168 -39.61 -13.81 13.00
CA ILE A 168 -38.32 -13.19 12.67
C ILE A 168 -37.53 -14.08 11.72
N ASP A 169 -36.67 -13.46 10.93
CA ASP A 169 -35.58 -14.14 10.23
C ASP A 169 -34.28 -13.79 10.96
N TYR A 170 -33.50 -14.81 11.35
CA TYR A 170 -32.24 -14.66 12.08
C TYR A 170 -31.05 -14.99 11.20
N TYR A 171 -30.01 -14.16 11.26
CA TYR A 171 -28.75 -14.35 10.55
C TYR A 171 -27.58 -14.15 11.53
N ALA A 172 -26.56 -14.99 11.42
CA ALA A 172 -25.33 -14.88 12.19
C ALA A 172 -24.12 -14.89 11.24
N PHE A 173 -23.30 -13.86 11.30
CA PHE A 173 -22.05 -13.72 10.57
C PHE A 173 -20.88 -13.57 11.54
N GLU A 174 -19.71 -14.06 11.16
CA GLU A 174 -18.52 -13.93 12.00
C GLU A 174 -17.27 -13.91 11.13
N GLY A 175 -16.44 -12.89 11.32
CA GLY A 175 -15.20 -12.67 10.58
C GLY A 175 -14.08 -12.13 11.46
N GLU A 176 -12.86 -12.19 10.95
CA GLU A 176 -11.68 -11.64 11.62
C GLU A 176 -11.59 -10.12 11.46
N GLY A 177 -11.06 -9.45 12.47
CA GLY A 177 -10.82 -8.01 12.42
C GLY A 177 -12.03 -7.13 12.76
N GLU A 178 -11.97 -5.91 12.21
CA GLU A 178 -12.96 -4.84 12.32
C GLU A 178 -14.32 -5.16 11.69
N ALA A 179 -15.29 -4.27 11.89
CA ALA A 179 -16.61 -4.39 11.27
C ALA A 179 -16.54 -4.44 9.74
N PHE A 180 -17.21 -5.42 9.16
CA PHE A 180 -17.37 -5.64 7.72
C PHE A 180 -18.59 -4.88 7.16
N SER A 181 -18.62 -4.69 5.84
CA SER A 181 -19.78 -4.07 5.19
C SER A 181 -20.98 -5.00 5.22
N LEU A 182 -22.17 -4.41 5.30
CA LEU A 182 -23.44 -5.12 5.35
C LEU A 182 -24.33 -4.67 4.19
N TYR A 183 -24.93 -5.63 3.50
CA TYR A 183 -25.85 -5.39 2.41
C TYR A 183 -27.14 -6.17 2.62
N TRP A 184 -28.24 -5.54 2.22
CA TRP A 184 -29.54 -6.19 2.16
C TRP A 184 -30.23 -5.85 0.84
N GLN A 185 -30.97 -6.80 0.31
CA GLN A 185 -31.94 -6.54 -0.76
C GLN A 185 -33.24 -7.29 -0.54
N ALA A 186 -34.32 -6.70 -1.03
CA ALA A 186 -35.67 -7.25 -0.91
C ALA A 186 -35.85 -8.55 -1.71
N GLN A 187 -35.18 -8.68 -2.86
CA GLN A 187 -35.24 -9.91 -3.65
C GLN A 187 -34.29 -10.96 -3.05
N PRO A 188 -34.77 -12.19 -2.79
CA PRO A 188 -33.93 -13.22 -2.18
C PRO A 188 -32.82 -13.68 -3.12
N LEU A 189 -31.62 -13.85 -2.57
CA LEU A 189 -30.46 -14.41 -3.25
C LEU A 189 -30.13 -15.79 -2.69
N ALA A 190 -29.60 -16.65 -3.54
CA ALA A 190 -29.03 -17.91 -3.13
C ALA A 190 -27.50 -17.78 -3.00
N ALA A 191 -26.97 -18.34 -1.90
CA ALA A 191 -25.54 -18.36 -1.60
C ALA A 191 -24.87 -19.64 -2.11
N ILE A 192 -23.64 -19.51 -2.60
CA ILE A 192 -22.75 -20.63 -2.93
C ILE A 192 -21.36 -20.29 -2.41
N ASP A 193 -20.82 -21.12 -1.52
CA ASP A 193 -19.49 -20.92 -0.95
C ASP A 193 -18.44 -21.78 -1.65
N GLN A 194 -17.35 -21.17 -2.10
CA GLN A 194 -16.22 -21.86 -2.72
C GLN A 194 -14.90 -21.19 -2.32
N GLY A 195 -14.08 -21.91 -1.54
CA GLY A 195 -12.70 -21.51 -1.26
C GLY A 195 -12.56 -20.13 -0.59
N GLY A 196 -13.39 -19.82 0.40
CA GLY A 196 -13.38 -18.52 1.09
C GLY A 196 -14.14 -17.40 0.37
N ILE A 197 -14.79 -17.70 -0.76
CA ILE A 197 -15.59 -16.74 -1.52
C ILE A 197 -17.06 -17.20 -1.53
N SER A 198 -17.96 -16.31 -1.10
CA SER A 198 -19.41 -16.54 -1.11
C SER A 198 -20.06 -15.79 -2.27
N TYR A 199 -20.67 -16.51 -3.21
CA TYR A 199 -21.40 -15.91 -4.33
C TYR A 199 -22.90 -15.84 -4.01
N TYR A 200 -23.49 -14.67 -4.17
CA TYR A 200 -24.91 -14.42 -4.00
C TYR A 200 -25.54 -14.02 -5.33
N ARG A 201 -26.48 -14.83 -5.82
CA ARG A 201 -27.17 -14.64 -7.11
C ARG A 201 -28.62 -15.08 -7.03
N GLU A 202 -29.44 -14.61 -7.97
CA GLU A 202 -30.82 -15.10 -8.08
C GLU A 202 -30.85 -16.62 -8.32
N GLN A 203 -31.83 -17.32 -7.73
CA GLN A 203 -31.95 -18.78 -7.85
C GLN A 203 -32.04 -19.27 -9.30
N THR A 204 -32.67 -18.51 -10.18
CA THR A 204 -32.82 -18.81 -11.61
C THR A 204 -31.51 -18.75 -12.39
N GLN A 205 -30.47 -18.17 -11.80
CA GLN A 205 -29.13 -18.04 -12.39
C GLN A 205 -28.11 -19.02 -11.80
N GLN A 206 -28.56 -20.03 -11.06
CA GLN A 206 -27.70 -21.13 -10.65
C GLN A 206 -27.31 -22.00 -11.86
N GLY A 207 -26.33 -21.54 -12.62
CA GLY A 207 -25.63 -22.29 -13.67
C GLY A 207 -24.34 -22.93 -13.16
N ALA A 208 -23.36 -23.09 -14.07
CA ALA A 208 -22.03 -23.61 -13.78
C ALA A 208 -21.36 -22.93 -12.56
N PRO A 209 -20.49 -23.64 -11.83
CA PRO A 209 -19.75 -23.08 -10.70
C PRO A 209 -18.93 -21.86 -11.15
N LEU A 210 -19.08 -20.74 -10.45
CA LEU A 210 -18.23 -19.57 -10.61
C LEU A 210 -16.95 -19.82 -9.82
N GLN A 211 -15.83 -19.92 -10.52
CA GLN A 211 -14.52 -20.13 -9.90
C GLN A 211 -13.57 -19.03 -10.32
N LEU A 212 -13.07 -18.27 -9.35
CA LEU A 212 -11.94 -17.35 -9.54
C LEU A 212 -10.65 -18.19 -9.50
N LYS A 213 -10.30 -18.78 -10.65
CA LYS A 213 -9.19 -19.74 -10.80
C LYS A 213 -7.83 -19.17 -10.39
N SER A 214 -7.62 -17.88 -10.62
CA SER A 214 -6.40 -17.15 -10.32
C SER A 214 -6.27 -16.92 -8.82
N LEU A 215 -7.37 -16.56 -8.17
CA LEU A 215 -7.43 -16.28 -6.72
C LEU A 215 -7.47 -17.55 -5.87
N ALA A 216 -8.01 -18.66 -6.40
CA ALA A 216 -8.00 -19.97 -5.74
C ALA A 216 -6.58 -20.51 -5.43
N LYS A 217 -5.53 -19.90 -6.02
CA LYS A 217 -4.12 -20.24 -5.75
C LYS A 217 -3.53 -19.50 -4.54
N ILE A 218 -4.29 -18.59 -3.94
CA ILE A 218 -3.88 -17.81 -2.76
C ILE A 218 -4.40 -18.54 -1.53
N ALA A 219 -3.49 -19.12 -0.73
CA ALA A 219 -3.87 -19.95 0.42
C ALA A 219 -4.66 -19.16 1.48
N ASP A 220 -4.23 -17.92 1.76
CA ASP A 220 -4.82 -17.05 2.78
C ASP A 220 -5.66 -15.94 2.16
N PHE A 221 -6.45 -16.26 1.14
CA PHE A 221 -7.37 -15.27 0.56
C PHE A 221 -8.43 -14.91 1.61
N PRO A 222 -8.57 -13.61 1.97
CA PRO A 222 -9.55 -13.18 2.96
C PRO A 222 -10.96 -13.45 2.45
N HIS A 223 -11.90 -13.66 3.38
CA HIS A 223 -13.29 -13.88 2.99
C HIS A 223 -13.81 -12.74 2.11
N LEU A 224 -14.46 -13.10 1.01
CA LEU A 224 -15.09 -12.16 0.11
C LEU A 224 -16.50 -12.63 -0.25
N SER A 225 -17.48 -11.80 0.06
CA SER A 225 -18.85 -11.98 -0.42
C SER A 225 -19.02 -11.23 -1.74
N ILE A 226 -19.47 -11.91 -2.79
CA ILE A 226 -19.73 -11.34 -4.12
C ILE A 226 -21.22 -11.40 -4.40
N VAL A 227 -21.87 -10.24 -4.46
CA VAL A 227 -23.28 -10.08 -4.78
C VAL A 227 -23.43 -9.71 -6.25
N MET A 228 -24.06 -10.58 -7.04
CA MET A 228 -24.35 -10.35 -8.45
C MET A 228 -25.80 -9.91 -8.61
N THR A 229 -26.04 -8.62 -8.73
CA THR A 229 -27.38 -8.02 -8.70
C THR A 229 -27.44 -6.73 -9.51
N ASP A 230 -28.64 -6.37 -9.96
CA ASP A 230 -28.93 -5.06 -10.56
C ASP A 230 -29.76 -4.18 -9.62
N GLN A 231 -30.01 -4.63 -8.37
CA GLN A 231 -30.79 -3.90 -7.36
C GLN A 231 -30.01 -2.77 -6.70
N TYR A 232 -28.67 -2.77 -6.82
CA TYR A 232 -27.80 -1.74 -6.26
C TYR A 232 -26.64 -1.46 -7.22
N PRO A 233 -26.11 -0.21 -7.28
CA PRO A 233 -24.93 0.10 -8.08
C PRO A 233 -23.73 -0.77 -7.73
N GLU A 234 -22.79 -0.90 -8.66
CA GLU A 234 -21.53 -1.57 -8.37
C GLU A 234 -20.80 -0.85 -7.24
N THR A 235 -20.35 -1.59 -6.23
CA THR A 235 -19.75 -1.02 -5.03
C THR A 235 -18.82 -2.03 -4.40
N MET A 236 -17.71 -1.53 -3.85
CA MET A 236 -16.74 -2.31 -3.08
C MET A 236 -16.80 -1.86 -1.63
N GLY A 237 -16.95 -2.82 -0.72
CA GLY A 237 -16.91 -2.63 0.72
C GLY A 237 -15.88 -3.55 1.38
N LYS A 238 -15.77 -3.45 2.71
CA LYS A 238 -14.95 -4.31 3.57
C LYS A 238 -15.46 -5.76 3.50
N GLY A 239 -14.77 -6.59 2.70
CA GLY A 239 -15.07 -8.01 2.51
C GLY A 239 -16.28 -8.28 1.59
N LEU A 240 -16.80 -7.25 0.90
CA LEU A 240 -18.03 -7.34 0.12
C LEU A 240 -17.86 -6.66 -1.25
N LEU A 241 -18.24 -7.33 -2.32
CA LEU A 241 -18.28 -6.80 -3.69
C LEU A 241 -19.69 -6.92 -4.24
N ILE A 242 -20.28 -5.79 -4.66
CA ILE A 242 -21.53 -5.75 -5.41
C ILE A 242 -21.18 -5.49 -6.88
N THR A 243 -21.61 -6.38 -7.76
CA THR A 243 -21.37 -6.29 -9.21
C THR A 243 -22.65 -6.58 -9.99
N LYS A 244 -22.68 -6.16 -11.25
CA LYS A 244 -23.82 -6.41 -12.15
C LYS A 244 -24.11 -7.90 -12.27
N LYS A 245 -25.40 -8.21 -12.43
CA LYS A 245 -25.92 -9.56 -12.55
C LYS A 245 -25.27 -10.38 -13.68
N ALA A 246 -24.96 -9.73 -14.80
CA ALA A 246 -24.41 -10.35 -16.01
C ALA A 246 -22.91 -10.04 -16.23
N GLU A 247 -22.18 -9.63 -15.19
CA GLU A 247 -20.75 -9.32 -15.29
C GLU A 247 -19.94 -10.60 -15.67
N PRO A 248 -19.03 -10.53 -16.66
CA PRO A 248 -18.11 -11.63 -16.96
C PRO A 248 -17.26 -12.02 -15.76
N ILE A 249 -17.02 -13.33 -15.61
CA ILE A 249 -16.29 -13.86 -14.44
C ILE A 249 -14.85 -13.36 -14.38
N GLU A 250 -14.23 -13.09 -15.53
CA GLU A 250 -12.87 -12.54 -15.63
C GLU A 250 -12.82 -11.11 -15.06
N THR A 251 -13.87 -10.31 -15.30
CA THR A 251 -13.99 -8.97 -14.74
C THR A 251 -14.24 -9.02 -13.23
N VAL A 252 -15.08 -9.96 -12.77
CA VAL A 252 -15.30 -10.19 -11.34
C VAL A 252 -14.00 -10.62 -10.64
N GLU A 253 -13.23 -11.52 -11.28
CA GLU A 253 -11.93 -11.96 -10.77
C GLU A 253 -10.95 -10.79 -10.66
N ARG A 254 -10.94 -9.89 -11.65
CA ARG A 254 -10.11 -8.69 -11.61
C ARG A 254 -10.50 -7.75 -10.47
N LYS A 255 -11.79 -7.52 -10.26
CA LYS A 255 -12.30 -6.70 -9.13
C LYS A 255 -11.93 -7.33 -7.79
N ALA A 256 -12.09 -8.64 -7.63
CA ALA A 256 -11.70 -9.36 -6.42
C ALA A 256 -10.18 -9.30 -6.15
N ALA A 257 -9.36 -9.44 -7.19
CA ALA A 257 -7.91 -9.26 -7.09
C ALA A 257 -7.54 -7.83 -6.65
N HIS A 258 -8.23 -6.83 -7.19
CA HIS A 258 -8.04 -5.44 -6.77
C HIS A 258 -8.38 -5.24 -5.28
N ILE A 259 -9.51 -5.79 -4.79
CA ILE A 259 -9.86 -5.73 -3.36
C ILE A 259 -8.74 -6.31 -2.49
N TYR A 260 -8.26 -7.50 -2.87
CA TYR A 260 -7.19 -8.19 -2.15
C TYR A 260 -5.92 -7.32 -2.05
N PHE A 261 -5.46 -6.75 -3.17
CA PHE A 261 -4.26 -5.92 -3.15
C PHE A 261 -4.50 -4.57 -2.47
N SER A 262 -5.66 -3.94 -2.62
CA SER A 262 -6.00 -2.71 -1.86
C SER A 262 -5.88 -2.91 -0.35
N GLN A 263 -6.17 -4.11 0.16
CA GLN A 263 -6.00 -4.42 1.58
C GLN A 263 -4.55 -4.60 2.01
N LYS A 264 -3.65 -5.02 1.12
CA LYS A 264 -2.21 -5.13 1.40
C LYS A 264 -1.47 -3.79 1.24
N PHE A 265 -1.96 -2.93 0.35
CA PHE A 265 -1.38 -1.63 0.02
C PHE A 265 -2.03 -0.46 0.77
N ARG A 266 -2.52 -0.67 2.01
CA ARG A 266 -3.31 0.32 2.77
C ARG A 266 -2.56 1.63 3.07
N THR A 267 -1.23 1.60 3.06
CA THR A 267 -0.37 2.77 3.32
C THR A 267 0.02 3.54 2.06
N LEU A 268 -0.35 3.05 0.87
CA LEU A 268 -0.11 3.78 -0.37
C LEU A 268 -1.01 5.02 -0.45
N SER A 269 -0.43 6.10 -0.98
CA SER A 269 -1.16 7.32 -1.32
C SER A 269 -2.04 7.12 -2.57
N PRO A 270 -3.09 7.93 -2.76
CA PRO A 270 -3.96 7.82 -3.93
C PRO A 270 -3.23 7.87 -5.28
N GLU A 271 -2.11 8.59 -5.35
CA GLU A 271 -1.27 8.73 -6.53
C GLU A 271 -0.45 7.46 -6.87
N GLU A 272 -0.42 6.48 -5.95
CA GLU A 272 0.30 5.21 -6.07
C GLU A 272 -0.65 4.02 -6.36
N ASN A 273 -1.94 4.29 -6.53
CA ASN A 273 -2.96 3.27 -6.76
C ASN A 273 -2.74 2.42 -8.03
N GLY A 274 -2.01 2.93 -9.03
CA GLY A 274 -1.64 2.14 -10.20
C GLY A 274 -0.86 0.86 -9.89
N LEU A 275 -0.19 0.79 -8.74
CA LEU A 275 0.46 -0.44 -8.26
C LEU A 275 -0.56 -1.53 -7.92
N ILE A 276 -1.69 -1.18 -7.29
CA ILE A 276 -2.76 -2.14 -6.97
C ILE A 276 -3.29 -2.77 -8.26
N ASP A 277 -3.50 -1.94 -9.29
CA ASP A 277 -3.94 -2.39 -10.60
C ASP A 277 -2.91 -3.30 -11.29
N LEU A 278 -1.62 -2.97 -11.20
CA LEU A 278 -0.52 -3.80 -11.71
C LEU A 278 -0.56 -5.21 -11.08
N PHE A 279 -0.66 -5.32 -9.76
CA PHE A 279 -0.66 -6.62 -9.10
C PHE A 279 -1.95 -7.40 -9.37
N ALA A 280 -3.09 -6.72 -9.45
CA ALA A 280 -4.35 -7.32 -9.87
C ALA A 280 -4.27 -7.85 -11.31
N ALA A 281 -3.60 -7.13 -12.22
CA ALA A 281 -3.31 -7.58 -13.59
C ALA A 281 -2.40 -8.81 -13.61
N ALA A 282 -1.29 -8.75 -12.88
CA ALA A 282 -0.32 -9.83 -12.84
C ALA A 282 -0.95 -11.14 -12.37
N ILE A 283 -1.73 -11.12 -11.28
CA ILE A 283 -2.32 -12.35 -10.73
C ILE A 283 -3.41 -12.94 -11.62
N THR A 284 -4.20 -12.07 -12.27
CA THR A 284 -5.31 -12.49 -13.15
C THR A 284 -4.87 -12.75 -14.59
N GLN A 285 -3.59 -12.51 -14.91
CA GLN A 285 -3.04 -12.61 -16.27
C GLN A 285 -3.78 -11.72 -17.28
N GLN A 286 -4.21 -10.55 -16.81
CA GLN A 286 -4.92 -9.55 -17.61
C GLN A 286 -4.04 -8.33 -17.84
N GLN A 287 -4.46 -7.43 -18.73
CA GLN A 287 -3.79 -6.14 -18.90
C GLN A 287 -4.05 -5.22 -17.71
N SER A 288 -3.07 -4.38 -17.39
CA SER A 288 -3.25 -3.27 -16.47
C SER A 288 -4.09 -2.18 -17.13
N SER A 289 -4.97 -1.56 -16.36
CA SER A 289 -5.78 -0.42 -16.80
C SER A 289 -4.95 0.86 -16.90
N SER A 290 -3.82 0.95 -16.18
CA SER A 290 -2.89 2.07 -16.26
C SER A 290 -1.76 1.78 -17.26
N ALA A 291 -1.41 2.78 -18.07
CA ALA A 291 -0.33 2.64 -19.05
C ALA A 291 1.02 2.39 -18.35
N LYS A 292 1.27 3.06 -17.22
CA LYS A 292 2.48 2.89 -16.42
C LYS A 292 2.52 1.51 -15.76
N GLY A 293 1.43 1.04 -15.17
CA GLY A 293 1.33 -0.30 -14.59
C GLY A 293 1.57 -1.39 -15.63
N GLN A 294 1.04 -1.22 -16.86
CA GLN A 294 1.31 -2.14 -17.96
C GLN A 294 2.78 -2.13 -18.39
N ALA A 295 3.40 -0.94 -18.49
CA ALA A 295 4.82 -0.82 -18.83
C ALA A 295 5.71 -1.49 -17.76
N MET A 296 5.36 -1.32 -16.48
CA MET A 296 6.07 -1.97 -15.38
C MET A 296 5.94 -3.49 -15.42
N LEU A 297 4.74 -4.02 -15.68
CA LEU A 297 4.52 -5.45 -15.81
C LEU A 297 5.35 -6.03 -16.98
N ASN A 298 5.43 -5.32 -18.10
CA ASN A 298 6.24 -5.73 -19.24
C ASN A 298 7.73 -5.77 -18.91
N GLU A 299 8.27 -4.79 -18.19
CA GLU A 299 9.67 -4.80 -17.72
C GLU A 299 9.96 -6.01 -16.83
N LEU A 300 9.06 -6.30 -15.88
CA LEU A 300 9.20 -7.47 -15.00
C LEU A 300 9.24 -8.77 -15.82
N MET A 301 8.29 -8.94 -16.75
CA MET A 301 8.24 -10.12 -17.61
C MET A 301 9.44 -10.25 -18.57
N ALA A 302 10.03 -9.14 -19.00
CA ALA A 302 11.16 -9.13 -19.91
C ALA A 302 12.51 -9.41 -19.22
N LYS A 303 12.69 -8.96 -17.97
CA LYS A 303 13.99 -8.96 -17.27
C LYS A 303 14.14 -10.03 -16.19
N LEU A 304 13.06 -10.70 -15.82
CA LEU A 304 13.06 -11.79 -14.86
C LEU A 304 12.69 -13.12 -15.52
N THR A 305 13.27 -14.20 -15.01
CA THR A 305 12.87 -15.56 -15.38
C THR A 305 11.56 -15.94 -14.69
N ASP A 306 10.84 -16.95 -15.20
CA ASP A 306 9.62 -17.47 -14.57
C ASP A 306 9.83 -17.86 -13.11
N ALA A 307 11.00 -18.43 -12.78
CA ALA A 307 11.35 -18.78 -11.40
C ALA A 307 11.46 -17.53 -10.50
N GLN A 308 12.08 -16.46 -11.00
CA GLN A 308 12.26 -15.22 -10.26
C GLN A 308 10.93 -14.46 -10.10
N LEU A 309 10.09 -14.44 -11.14
CA LEU A 309 8.73 -13.87 -11.06
C LEU A 309 7.89 -14.63 -10.03
N ASN A 310 7.93 -15.96 -10.04
CA ASN A 310 7.21 -16.77 -9.07
C ASN A 310 7.68 -16.54 -7.63
N LEU A 311 8.99 -16.42 -7.41
CA LEU A 311 9.55 -16.07 -6.10
C LEU A 311 9.05 -14.70 -5.64
N PHE A 312 9.17 -13.68 -6.51
CA PHE A 312 8.74 -12.32 -6.21
C PHE A 312 7.25 -12.25 -5.87
N PHE A 313 6.36 -12.71 -6.77
CA PHE A 313 4.92 -12.61 -6.53
C PHE A 313 4.45 -13.47 -5.36
N SER A 314 5.13 -14.57 -5.04
CA SER A 314 4.81 -15.38 -3.85
C SER A 314 5.19 -14.64 -2.57
N ALA A 315 6.37 -14.02 -2.53
CA ALA A 315 6.79 -13.21 -1.39
C ALA A 315 5.85 -12.01 -1.16
N VAL A 316 5.42 -11.33 -2.24
CA VAL A 316 4.42 -10.23 -2.14
C VAL A 316 3.08 -10.71 -1.58
N LYS A 317 2.68 -11.97 -1.86
CA LYS A 317 1.44 -12.54 -1.30
C LYS A 317 1.55 -12.85 0.19
N GLU A 318 2.72 -13.29 0.64
CA GLU A 318 3.00 -13.61 2.05
C GLU A 318 3.15 -12.37 2.92
N GLU A 319 3.60 -11.25 2.35
CA GLU A 319 3.79 -10.01 3.08
C GLU A 319 2.43 -9.41 3.54
N PRO A 320 2.18 -9.23 4.85
CA PRO A 320 0.90 -8.72 5.35
C PRO A 320 0.61 -7.29 4.88
N GLU A 321 1.64 -6.45 4.81
CA GLU A 321 1.55 -5.06 4.38
C GLU A 321 2.69 -4.69 3.43
N VAL A 322 2.33 -4.09 2.31
CA VAL A 322 3.28 -3.87 1.21
C VAL A 322 3.46 -2.39 0.94
N THR A 323 4.72 -1.95 0.99
CA THR A 323 5.17 -0.61 0.57
C THR A 323 6.02 -0.70 -0.70
N THR A 324 6.26 0.42 -1.39
CA THR A 324 7.13 0.44 -2.58
C THR A 324 8.55 -0.01 -2.27
N LYS A 325 9.07 0.36 -1.09
CA LYS A 325 10.39 -0.07 -0.63
C LYS A 325 10.42 -1.57 -0.36
N ASN A 326 9.38 -2.11 0.28
CA ASN A 326 9.27 -3.56 0.50
C ASN A 326 9.24 -4.30 -0.85
N LEU A 327 8.52 -3.77 -1.85
CA LEU A 327 8.50 -4.36 -3.19
C LEU A 327 9.89 -4.40 -3.85
N ASP A 328 10.67 -3.34 -3.70
CA ASP A 328 12.04 -3.26 -4.19
C ASP A 328 12.95 -4.29 -3.52
N GLU A 329 12.84 -4.43 -2.18
CA GLU A 329 13.58 -5.43 -1.41
C GLU A 329 13.19 -6.87 -1.83
N LEU A 330 11.89 -7.15 -1.98
CA LEU A 330 11.38 -8.46 -2.39
C LEU A 330 11.81 -8.81 -3.83
N LEU A 331 11.72 -7.85 -4.75
CA LEU A 331 12.17 -8.03 -6.13
C LEU A 331 13.68 -8.26 -6.19
N GLY A 332 14.42 -7.49 -5.39
CA GLY A 332 15.86 -7.62 -5.29
C GLY A 332 16.31 -8.96 -4.73
N ALA A 333 15.64 -9.46 -3.68
CA ALA A 333 15.88 -10.78 -3.12
C ALA A 333 15.61 -11.90 -4.14
N ALA A 334 14.55 -11.78 -4.95
CA ALA A 334 14.25 -12.75 -6.00
C ALA A 334 15.32 -12.77 -7.11
N LYS A 335 15.97 -11.62 -7.39
CA LYS A 335 17.06 -11.52 -8.39
C LYS A 335 18.44 -11.87 -7.81
N GLY A 336 18.67 -11.60 -6.53
CA GLY A 336 19.98 -11.58 -5.88
C GLY A 336 20.75 -10.25 -6.06
N MET A 337 20.05 -9.15 -6.37
CA MET A 337 20.63 -7.82 -6.63
C MET A 337 19.69 -6.74 -6.09
N GLY A 338 20.16 -5.53 -5.80
CA GLY A 338 19.29 -4.43 -5.37
C GLY A 338 18.52 -3.80 -6.54
N THR A 339 17.41 -3.11 -6.24
CA THR A 339 16.67 -2.28 -7.22
C THR A 339 15.87 -1.19 -6.50
N HIS A 340 15.49 -0.13 -7.22
CA HIS A 340 14.61 0.96 -6.75
C HIS A 340 13.35 1.10 -7.62
N PHE A 341 13.04 0.07 -8.41
CA PHE A 341 12.07 0.13 -9.50
C PHE A 341 10.67 0.57 -9.07
N PHE A 342 10.12 0.03 -7.99
CA PHE A 342 8.80 0.38 -7.49
C PHE A 342 8.81 1.74 -6.80
N THR A 343 9.86 2.07 -6.05
CA THR A 343 10.00 3.39 -5.43
C THR A 343 10.07 4.51 -6.48
N LEU A 344 10.81 4.31 -7.56
CA LEU A 344 10.93 5.29 -8.65
C LEU A 344 9.68 5.36 -9.53
N ASN A 345 8.90 4.29 -9.62
CA ASN A 345 7.68 4.25 -10.44
C ASN A 345 6.38 4.40 -9.63
N ARG A 346 6.45 4.71 -8.34
CA ARG A 346 5.28 4.74 -7.46
C ARG A 346 4.19 5.70 -7.90
N VAL A 347 4.54 6.88 -8.40
CA VAL A 347 3.57 7.92 -8.80
C VAL A 347 3.15 7.71 -10.25
N ASP A 348 1.85 7.53 -10.49
CA ASP A 348 1.31 7.24 -11.83
C ASP A 348 1.57 8.36 -12.86
N SER A 349 1.57 9.63 -12.41
CA SER A 349 1.79 10.78 -13.27
C SER A 349 3.27 11.09 -13.56
N ALA A 350 4.19 10.50 -12.79
CA ALA A 350 5.62 10.70 -12.98
C ALA A 350 6.13 9.91 -14.20
N ALA A 351 7.26 10.35 -14.77
CA ALA A 351 7.92 9.65 -15.85
C ALA A 351 8.21 8.18 -15.47
N PHE A 352 8.18 7.31 -16.46
CA PHE A 352 8.49 5.90 -16.29
C PHE A 352 10.01 5.71 -16.20
N VAL A 353 10.47 4.96 -15.20
CA VAL A 353 11.87 4.58 -15.03
C VAL A 353 12.02 3.08 -15.31
N PRO A 354 12.83 2.66 -16.30
CA PRO A 354 13.02 1.23 -16.60
C PRO A 354 13.58 0.44 -15.42
N LEU A 355 13.32 -0.87 -15.39
CA LEU A 355 13.86 -1.74 -14.35
C LEU A 355 15.36 -1.93 -14.54
N TYR A 356 16.14 -1.55 -13.55
CA TYR A 356 17.56 -1.86 -13.47
C TYR A 356 17.88 -2.48 -12.11
N PHE A 357 18.96 -3.26 -12.09
CA PHE A 357 19.48 -3.88 -10.88
C PHE A 357 20.85 -3.32 -10.57
N TYR A 358 21.15 -3.15 -9.28
CA TYR A 358 22.46 -2.70 -8.83
C TYR A 358 23.15 -3.73 -7.93
N ASP A 359 24.47 -3.69 -7.96
CA ASP A 359 25.33 -4.44 -7.05
C ASP A 359 25.28 -3.83 -5.66
N SER A 360 24.91 -4.63 -4.66
CA SER A 360 24.89 -4.21 -3.26
C SER A 360 26.20 -4.51 -2.52
N ARG A 361 27.22 -5.07 -3.20
CA ARG A 361 28.54 -5.32 -2.61
C ARG A 361 29.25 -4.00 -2.27
N VAL A 362 30.17 -4.07 -1.29
CA VAL A 362 30.95 -2.90 -0.89
C VAL A 362 31.86 -2.47 -2.04
N ILE A 363 31.86 -1.18 -2.37
CA ILE A 363 32.77 -0.61 -3.36
C ILE A 363 33.99 -0.04 -2.67
N ARG A 364 35.18 -0.38 -3.17
CA ARG A 364 36.44 0.24 -2.78
C ARG A 364 37.06 0.97 -3.95
N ALA A 365 37.19 2.30 -3.87
CA ALA A 365 37.94 3.10 -4.83
C ALA A 365 39.25 3.57 -4.19
N ALA A 366 40.39 3.37 -4.88
CA ALA A 366 41.71 3.73 -4.37
C ALA A 366 42.00 3.19 -2.94
N ASN A 367 41.57 1.94 -2.67
CA ASN A 367 41.63 1.24 -1.38
C ASN A 367 40.78 1.84 -0.23
N LYS A 368 39.92 2.82 -0.52
CA LYS A 368 38.96 3.36 0.44
C LYS A 368 37.58 2.83 0.14
N GLN A 369 36.85 2.42 1.17
CA GLN A 369 35.43 2.13 1.02
C GLN A 369 34.70 3.42 0.62
N VAL A 370 33.81 3.30 -0.36
CA VAL A 370 32.97 4.40 -0.84
C VAL A 370 31.51 4.02 -0.63
N ASP A 371 30.79 4.89 0.07
CA ASP A 371 29.36 4.72 0.31
C ASP A 371 28.55 5.44 -0.79
N GLY A 372 27.34 4.96 -1.09
CA GLY A 372 26.43 5.61 -2.05
C GLY A 372 26.76 5.39 -3.54
N ILE A 373 27.67 4.46 -3.84
CA ILE A 373 27.96 4.01 -5.21
C ILE A 373 27.17 2.74 -5.50
N GLU A 374 26.27 2.84 -6.49
CA GLU A 374 25.48 1.71 -6.99
C GLU A 374 25.95 1.38 -8.41
N ILE A 375 26.59 0.22 -8.59
CA ILE A 375 26.99 -0.26 -9.91
C ILE A 375 25.78 -0.94 -10.55
N ILE A 376 25.32 -0.43 -11.68
CA ILE A 376 24.14 -0.94 -12.36
C ILE A 376 24.53 -2.04 -13.35
N TYR A 377 23.72 -3.10 -13.39
CA TYR A 377 23.75 -4.12 -14.43
C TYR A 377 22.57 -3.91 -15.37
N GLN A 378 22.86 -3.58 -16.62
CA GLN A 378 21.84 -3.38 -17.65
C GLN A 378 22.33 -3.93 -18.99
N ASP A 379 21.51 -4.76 -19.63
CA ASP A 379 21.77 -5.33 -20.96
C ASP A 379 23.15 -6.02 -21.09
N GLY A 380 23.58 -6.69 -20.02
CA GLY A 380 24.89 -7.37 -19.95
C GLY A 380 26.08 -6.45 -19.70
N LYS A 381 25.86 -5.14 -19.54
CA LYS A 381 26.88 -4.13 -19.26
C LYS A 381 26.89 -3.76 -17.78
N LYS A 382 28.09 -3.50 -17.24
CA LYS A 382 28.28 -2.92 -15.90
C LYS A 382 28.52 -1.43 -16.02
N LEU A 383 27.66 -0.68 -15.35
CA LEU A 383 27.58 0.76 -15.41
C LEU A 383 27.99 1.33 -14.06
N PHE A 384 29.03 2.14 -14.09
CA PHE A 384 29.62 2.77 -12.90
C PHE A 384 29.19 4.23 -12.85
N PRO A 385 28.76 4.76 -11.69
CA PRO A 385 28.39 6.16 -11.57
C PRO A 385 29.64 7.02 -11.77
N PHE A 386 29.70 7.70 -12.91
CA PHE A 386 30.95 8.15 -13.49
C PHE A 386 31.59 9.25 -12.64
N MET A 387 30.79 10.24 -12.24
CA MET A 387 31.28 11.41 -11.52
C MET A 387 31.85 11.03 -10.14
N GLU A 388 31.17 10.13 -9.46
CA GLU A 388 31.51 9.64 -8.12
C GLU A 388 32.79 8.81 -8.17
N ILE A 389 32.88 7.86 -9.10
CA ILE A 389 34.09 7.06 -9.28
C ILE A 389 35.28 7.95 -9.61
N MET A 390 35.14 8.90 -10.54
CA MET A 390 36.26 9.77 -10.91
C MET A 390 36.69 10.65 -9.73
N THR A 391 35.76 11.19 -8.95
CA THR A 391 36.05 11.97 -7.74
C THR A 391 36.84 11.16 -6.72
N GLU A 392 36.40 9.94 -6.43
CA GLU A 392 37.08 9.04 -5.48
C GLU A 392 38.45 8.57 -5.97
N MET A 393 38.64 8.50 -7.30
CA MET A 393 39.91 8.21 -7.95
C MET A 393 40.84 9.45 -8.05
N GLY A 394 40.44 10.58 -7.46
CA GLY A 394 41.25 11.79 -7.32
C GLY A 394 41.17 12.76 -8.51
N TYR A 395 40.10 12.69 -9.31
CA TYR A 395 39.81 13.66 -10.34
C TYR A 395 38.90 14.78 -9.80
N GLU A 396 39.10 16.00 -10.27
CA GLU A 396 38.14 17.08 -10.11
C GLU A 396 37.06 16.93 -11.19
N ALA A 397 35.90 16.41 -10.82
CA ALA A 397 34.79 16.12 -11.73
C ALA A 397 33.69 17.19 -11.62
N ASN A 398 33.38 17.88 -12.73
CA ASN A 398 32.32 18.89 -12.78
C ASN A 398 31.36 18.66 -13.96
N ALA A 399 30.06 18.74 -13.69
CA ALA A 399 29.04 18.80 -14.73
C ALA A 399 28.79 20.26 -15.14
N LEU A 400 28.82 20.55 -16.44
CA LEU A 400 28.54 21.88 -16.97
C LEU A 400 27.04 21.99 -17.29
N ALA A 401 26.38 22.99 -16.68
CA ALA A 401 24.93 23.08 -16.52
C ALA A 401 24.11 23.08 -17.82
N ASP A 402 24.71 23.39 -18.98
CA ASP A 402 23.94 23.75 -20.18
C ASP A 402 23.99 22.72 -21.33
N GLN A 403 24.84 21.68 -21.30
CA GLN A 403 25.04 20.79 -22.47
C GLN A 403 25.27 19.30 -22.17
N GLY A 404 25.05 18.82 -20.94
CA GLY A 404 25.41 17.43 -20.60
C GLY A 404 26.91 17.16 -20.78
N GLU A 405 27.72 18.21 -20.65
CA GLU A 405 29.18 18.16 -20.71
C GLU A 405 29.74 17.86 -19.33
N LEU A 406 30.70 16.93 -19.29
CA LEU A 406 31.44 16.58 -18.07
C LEU A 406 32.91 16.94 -18.25
N LEU A 407 33.45 17.70 -17.31
CA LEU A 407 34.87 18.07 -17.26
C LEU A 407 35.55 17.34 -16.12
N LEU A 408 36.62 16.61 -16.43
CA LEU A 408 37.44 15.89 -15.44
C LEU A 408 38.88 16.38 -15.52
N ASN A 409 39.47 16.79 -14.40
CA ASN A 409 40.86 17.19 -14.34
C ASN A 409 41.63 16.34 -13.32
N LYS A 410 42.86 15.93 -13.67
CA LYS A 410 43.80 15.28 -12.74
C LYS A 410 45.23 15.65 -13.11
N GLY A 411 45.86 16.48 -12.27
CA GLY A 411 47.19 17.03 -12.56
C GLY A 411 47.17 17.87 -13.83
N SER A 412 48.00 17.51 -14.82
CA SER A 412 48.05 18.19 -16.13
C SER A 412 47.08 17.61 -17.16
N ASN A 413 46.31 16.57 -16.80
CA ASN A 413 45.38 15.91 -17.70
C ASN A 413 43.98 16.51 -17.56
N SER A 414 43.37 16.86 -18.68
CA SER A 414 41.99 17.33 -18.76
C SER A 414 41.20 16.51 -19.77
N TYR A 415 40.04 16.01 -19.34
CA TYR A 415 39.08 15.28 -20.16
C TYR A 415 37.77 16.05 -20.23
N ARG A 416 37.16 16.09 -21.41
CA ARG A 416 35.80 16.56 -21.62
C ARG A 416 34.98 15.52 -22.34
N PHE A 417 33.90 15.08 -21.69
CA PHE A 417 32.93 14.15 -22.27
C PHE A 417 31.61 14.85 -22.54
N PHE A 418 30.86 14.31 -23.51
CA PHE A 418 29.54 14.79 -23.90
C PHE A 418 28.54 13.65 -23.75
N ALA A 419 27.45 13.87 -23.02
CA ALA A 419 26.41 12.86 -22.83
C ALA A 419 25.66 12.48 -24.12
N ASP A 420 25.74 13.30 -25.16
CA ASP A 420 25.00 13.15 -26.43
C ASP A 420 25.90 12.93 -27.67
N ARG A 421 27.22 12.79 -27.50
CA ARG A 421 28.16 12.65 -28.64
C ARG A 421 29.14 11.51 -28.45
N ASN A 422 29.49 10.85 -29.56
CA ASN A 422 30.53 9.81 -29.59
C ASN A 422 31.93 10.41 -29.77
N ILE A 423 32.26 11.47 -29.01
CA ILE A 423 33.58 12.09 -28.99
C ILE A 423 33.96 12.45 -27.56
N PHE A 424 35.25 12.53 -27.27
CA PHE A 424 35.77 13.16 -26.07
C PHE A 424 36.98 14.01 -26.40
N ILE A 425 37.25 15.02 -25.58
CA ILE A 425 38.42 15.88 -25.71
C ILE A 425 39.41 15.48 -24.62
N TYR A 426 40.64 15.17 -24.99
CA TYR A 426 41.73 14.95 -24.04
C TYR A 426 42.88 15.90 -24.34
N ASN A 427 43.23 16.74 -23.37
CA ASN A 427 44.28 17.76 -23.50
C ASN A 427 44.17 18.58 -24.80
N GLU A 428 42.97 19.13 -25.04
CA GLU A 428 42.62 19.96 -26.22
C GLU A 428 42.65 19.22 -27.58
N GLN A 429 42.74 17.89 -27.58
CA GLN A 429 42.65 17.07 -28.79
C GLN A 429 41.35 16.26 -28.81
N ASP A 430 40.69 16.24 -29.96
CA ASP A 430 39.45 15.51 -30.18
C ASP A 430 39.71 14.04 -30.51
N TYR A 431 39.00 13.14 -29.84
CA TYR A 431 39.04 11.70 -30.06
C TYR A 431 37.63 11.18 -30.37
N GLY A 432 37.51 10.45 -31.48
CA GLY A 432 36.27 9.81 -31.89
C GLY A 432 36.07 8.46 -31.21
N LEU A 433 34.83 8.17 -30.82
CA LEU A 433 34.39 6.91 -30.23
C LEU A 433 33.41 6.21 -31.17
N LEU A 434 33.39 4.87 -31.16
CA LEU A 434 32.43 4.10 -31.93
C LEU A 434 31.02 4.17 -31.32
N GLU A 435 30.95 4.18 -29.99
CA GLU A 435 29.73 4.33 -29.20
C GLU A 435 29.95 5.37 -28.10
N ASN A 436 28.85 5.95 -27.59
CA ASN A 436 28.92 6.89 -26.48
C ASN A 436 29.25 6.12 -25.19
N PRO A 437 30.32 6.50 -24.46
CA PRO A 437 30.70 5.82 -23.23
C PRO A 437 29.76 6.14 -22.06
N LEU A 438 28.96 7.21 -22.18
CA LEU A 438 28.10 7.72 -21.11
C LEU A 438 26.64 7.33 -21.33
N ILE A 439 25.98 6.95 -20.24
CA ILE A 439 24.56 6.61 -20.18
C ILE A 439 23.94 7.37 -19.01
N THR A 440 22.78 7.99 -19.22
CA THR A 440 22.05 8.67 -18.13
C THR A 440 20.87 7.83 -17.67
N ILE A 441 20.82 7.54 -16.36
CA ILE A 441 19.74 6.81 -15.69
C ILE A 441 19.32 7.65 -14.48
N ASP A 442 18.03 8.00 -14.39
CA ASP A 442 17.49 8.84 -13.31
C ASP A 442 18.33 10.11 -13.03
N ASN A 443 18.62 10.86 -14.10
CA ASN A 443 19.46 12.07 -14.08
C ASN A 443 20.89 11.88 -13.54
N ARG A 444 21.37 10.65 -13.37
CA ARG A 444 22.74 10.31 -12.97
C ARG A 444 23.50 9.75 -14.17
N VAL A 445 24.76 10.16 -14.33
CA VAL A 445 25.60 9.74 -15.45
C VAL A 445 26.44 8.52 -15.06
N TYR A 446 26.35 7.50 -15.88
CA TYR A 446 27.08 6.26 -15.76
C TYR A 446 28.05 6.07 -16.92
N ILE A 447 29.11 5.29 -16.70
CA ILE A 447 30.07 4.88 -17.70
C ILE A 447 30.21 3.35 -17.69
N GLU A 448 30.37 2.75 -18.87
CA GLU A 448 30.61 1.31 -18.95
C GLU A 448 32.00 0.94 -18.44
N GLN A 449 32.11 -0.23 -17.79
CA GLN A 449 33.37 -0.77 -17.26
C GLN A 449 34.53 -0.68 -18.26
N GLN A 450 34.31 -1.08 -19.51
CA GLN A 450 35.35 -1.10 -20.54
C GLN A 450 36.03 0.27 -20.71
N TRP A 451 35.29 1.37 -20.60
CA TRP A 451 35.84 2.71 -20.79
C TRP A 451 36.66 3.18 -19.60
N LEU A 452 36.31 2.76 -18.38
CA LEU A 452 37.15 2.97 -17.19
C LEU A 452 38.50 2.27 -17.34
N GLU A 453 38.48 1.03 -17.85
CA GLU A 453 39.70 0.25 -18.06
C GLU A 453 40.55 0.82 -19.21
N THR A 454 39.94 1.22 -20.32
CA THR A 454 40.70 1.65 -21.51
C THR A 454 41.13 3.11 -21.50
N LEU A 455 40.30 4.04 -21.00
CA LEU A 455 40.58 5.48 -21.04
C LEU A 455 41.36 5.96 -19.81
N PHE A 456 41.17 5.29 -18.67
CA PHE A 456 41.75 5.72 -17.39
C PHE A 456 42.69 4.68 -16.77
N SER A 457 42.90 3.54 -17.44
CA SER A 457 43.77 2.45 -16.97
C SER A 457 43.38 1.95 -15.58
N PHE A 458 42.07 1.91 -15.30
CA PHE A 458 41.58 1.35 -14.04
C PHE A 458 41.58 -0.18 -14.10
N SER A 459 41.93 -0.81 -12.98
CA SER A 459 41.78 -2.23 -12.72
C SER A 459 40.58 -2.42 -11.79
N ILE A 460 39.60 -3.20 -12.26
CA ILE A 460 38.40 -3.55 -11.52
C ILE A 460 38.48 -5.03 -11.15
N ALA A 461 38.57 -5.30 -9.84
CA ALA A 461 38.67 -6.65 -9.29
C ALA A 461 37.43 -6.95 -8.44
N GLU A 462 36.85 -8.13 -8.62
CA GLU A 462 35.62 -8.53 -7.95
C GLU A 462 35.81 -9.80 -7.14
N ASN A 463 35.25 -9.82 -5.94
CA ASN A 463 35.07 -11.03 -5.16
C ASN A 463 33.63 -11.10 -4.62
N GLU A 464 33.31 -12.12 -3.82
CA GLU A 464 31.94 -12.32 -3.32
C GLU A 464 31.43 -11.18 -2.42
N GLN A 465 32.31 -10.36 -1.85
CA GLN A 465 31.97 -9.35 -0.83
C GLN A 465 32.15 -7.91 -1.31
N GLU A 466 33.10 -7.67 -2.21
CA GLU A 466 33.49 -6.32 -2.63
C GLU A 466 33.91 -6.23 -4.10
N ILE A 467 33.81 -5.00 -4.62
CA ILE A 467 34.31 -4.59 -5.92
C ILE A 467 35.39 -3.52 -5.67
N SER A 468 36.61 -3.82 -6.07
CA SER A 468 37.77 -2.95 -5.89
C SER A 468 38.17 -2.29 -7.21
N ILE A 469 38.32 -0.97 -7.18
CA ILE A 469 38.66 -0.11 -8.31
C ILE A 469 39.97 0.60 -7.96
N SER A 470 40.98 0.43 -8.80
CA SER A 470 42.32 0.94 -8.58
C SER A 470 42.98 1.38 -9.88
N GLU A 471 43.92 2.31 -9.84
CA GLU A 471 44.74 2.62 -11.02
C GLU A 471 45.79 1.54 -11.22
N LEU A 472 45.97 1.08 -12.45
CA LEU A 472 47.13 0.29 -12.83
C LEU A 472 48.36 1.19 -12.63
N LYS A 473 49.28 0.77 -11.75
CA LYS A 473 50.58 1.42 -11.65
C LYS A 473 51.36 1.12 -12.92
N GLU A 474 51.73 2.17 -13.66
CA GLU A 474 52.77 2.08 -14.71
C GLU A 474 54.11 1.60 -14.15
#